data_AF-A0A847ZSA2-F1
#
_entry.id   AF-A0A847ZSA2-F1
#
_cell.length_a   1.000
_cell.length_b   1.000
_cell.length_c   1.000
_cell.angle_alpha   90.00
_cell.angle_beta   90.00
_cell.angle_gamma   90.00
#
_symmetry.space_group_name_H-M   'P 1'
#
loop_
_entity.id
_entity.type
_entity.pdbx_description
1 polymer ?
#
loop_
_entity_poly.entity_id
_entity_poly.type
_entity_poly.pdbx_seq_one_letter_code
_entity_poly.pdbx_strand_id
1 'polypeptide(L)'
;MSGLQSFDPVKARAHRLQEAELGLPLLRGCASTSANALVAHFDGLDRDKKLDFARQLSDFAEAQATQQPMSVDNRAALLQRFPLLVGQFDIQPRKATGLHMLPVKVIAGVMKDEAVGGIEGWADGRGLSAEARRPAAAHAATLDEMVPVAPKRLLQLIGKILKDQYGATATPFGKDHISYAAVVAGRSVKLDLLLPGRGAFSWHQFGYNLTLPGSLRLPFLTYEGIWLTSSQWDYVTENNAERSVNHFARVVEAAVSVV
;
A
#
# COMPACT_ATOMS: atom_id res chain seq x y z
N MET A 1 -29.35 -9.31 16.61
CA MET A 1 -28.36 -9.23 15.50
C MET A 1 -28.00 -7.77 15.26
N SER A 2 -27.17 -7.19 16.14
CA SER A 2 -26.84 -5.77 16.15
C SER A 2 -25.32 -5.59 16.06
N GLY A 3 -24.86 -4.80 15.07
CA GLY A 3 -23.56 -4.15 15.10
C GLY A 3 -22.42 -4.76 14.26
N LEU A 4 -22.66 -5.13 13.00
CA LEU A 4 -21.61 -5.46 12.01
C LEU A 4 -20.92 -4.19 11.44
N GLN A 5 -20.51 -3.23 12.28
CA GLN A 5 -19.84 -2.04 11.76
C GLN A 5 -18.43 -1.91 12.35
N SER A 6 -17.51 -2.67 11.77
CA SER A 6 -16.07 -2.40 11.82
C SER A 6 -15.65 -1.43 10.71
N PHE A 7 -16.56 -0.58 10.25
CA PHE A 7 -16.28 0.46 9.28
C PHE A 7 -17.09 1.69 9.65
N ASP A 8 -16.39 2.75 10.01
CA ASP A 8 -16.95 4.07 10.27
C ASP A 8 -16.73 4.96 9.04
N PRO A 9 -17.71 5.04 8.10
CA PRO A 9 -17.55 5.80 6.86
C PRO A 9 -17.29 7.28 7.11
N VAL A 10 -17.81 7.83 8.21
CA VAL A 10 -17.63 9.24 8.58
C VAL A 10 -16.17 9.50 8.98
N LYS A 11 -15.59 8.66 9.84
CA LYS A 11 -14.17 8.78 10.19
C LYS A 11 -13.26 8.52 9.01
N ALA A 12 -13.53 7.50 8.21
CA ALA A 12 -12.73 7.19 7.02
C ALA A 12 -12.74 8.36 6.02
N ARG A 13 -13.91 8.98 5.78
CA ARG A 13 -14.03 10.18 4.95
C ARG A 13 -13.26 11.36 5.52
N ALA A 14 -13.44 11.67 6.80
CA ALA A 14 -12.73 12.76 7.46
C ALA A 14 -11.21 12.58 7.38
N HIS A 15 -10.73 11.37 7.62
CA HIS A 15 -9.32 11.02 7.51
C HIS A 15 -8.77 11.22 6.09
N ARG A 16 -9.45 10.71 5.05
CA ARG A 16 -9.01 10.91 3.66
C ARG A 16 -8.92 12.38 3.28
N LEU A 17 -9.88 13.19 3.71
CA LEU A 17 -9.88 14.63 3.46
C LEU A 17 -8.70 15.32 4.13
N GLN A 18 -8.50 15.08 5.43
CA GLN A 18 -7.38 15.65 6.17
C GLN A 18 -6.02 15.24 5.58
N GLU A 19 -5.87 13.96 5.27
CA GLU A 19 -4.66 13.41 4.68
C GLU A 19 -4.40 14.02 3.28
N ALA A 20 -5.45 14.20 2.46
CA ALA A 20 -5.35 14.88 1.17
C ALA A 20 -4.97 16.37 1.30
N GLU A 21 -5.53 17.08 2.29
CA GLU A 21 -5.15 18.46 2.61
C GLU A 21 -3.67 18.58 2.98
N LEU A 22 -3.15 17.59 3.71
CA LEU A 22 -1.74 17.52 4.11
C LEU A 22 -0.81 16.96 3.02
N GLY A 23 -1.34 16.64 1.83
CA GLY A 23 -0.56 16.13 0.71
C GLY A 23 -0.18 14.65 0.81
N LEU A 24 -0.95 13.85 1.54
CA LEU A 24 -0.83 12.40 1.70
C LEU A 24 0.42 11.90 2.44
N PRO A 25 0.82 12.50 3.59
CA PRO A 25 2.06 12.15 4.29
C PRO A 25 2.22 10.66 4.66
N LEU A 26 1.14 9.98 5.03
CA LEU A 26 1.13 8.55 5.34
C LEU A 26 1.21 7.69 4.07
N LEU A 27 0.43 7.96 3.03
CA LEU A 27 0.55 7.22 1.77
C LEU A 27 1.93 7.36 1.13
N ARG A 28 2.55 8.55 1.19
CA ARG A 28 3.91 8.77 0.66
C ARG A 28 4.97 7.94 1.37
N GLY A 29 4.75 7.58 2.63
CA GLY A 29 5.64 6.70 3.39
C GLY A 29 5.35 5.21 3.19
N CYS A 30 4.26 4.82 2.53
CA CYS A 30 3.97 3.42 2.22
C CYS A 30 4.92 2.93 1.12
N ALA A 31 5.68 1.87 1.39
CA ALA A 31 6.57 1.24 0.41
C ALA A 31 5.82 0.25 -0.50
N SER A 32 4.67 0.67 -1.03
CA SER A 32 3.80 -0.10 -1.93
C SER A 32 3.77 0.57 -3.29
N THR A 33 4.03 -0.20 -4.35
CA THR A 33 3.91 0.28 -5.74
C THR A 33 2.50 0.77 -6.08
N SER A 34 1.46 0.18 -5.47
CA SER A 34 0.08 0.66 -5.63
C SER A 34 -0.13 2.04 -4.98
N ALA A 35 0.47 2.28 -3.81
CA ALA A 35 0.45 3.58 -3.16
C ALA A 35 1.25 4.62 -3.97
N ASN A 36 2.43 4.24 -4.48
CA ASN A 36 3.23 5.11 -5.36
C ASN A 36 2.46 5.53 -6.61
N ALA A 37 1.75 4.60 -7.26
CA ALA A 37 0.93 4.89 -8.43
C ALA A 37 -0.23 5.83 -8.10
N LEU A 38 -0.85 5.70 -6.92
CA LEU A 38 -1.89 6.62 -6.45
C LEU A 38 -1.33 8.02 -6.18
N VAL A 39 -0.18 8.11 -5.50
CA VAL A 39 0.49 9.38 -5.22
C VAL A 39 0.89 10.09 -6.51
N ALA A 40 1.46 9.38 -7.49
CA ALA A 40 1.84 9.95 -8.77
C ALA A 40 0.65 10.53 -9.54
N HIS A 41 -0.50 9.82 -9.55
CA HIS A 41 -1.74 10.35 -10.12
C HIS A 41 -2.22 11.60 -9.37
N PHE A 42 -2.22 11.54 -8.03
CA PHE A 42 -2.61 12.65 -7.18
C PHE A 42 -1.74 13.89 -7.37
N ASP A 43 -0.44 13.72 -7.60
CA ASP A 43 0.50 14.82 -7.87
C ASP A 43 0.26 15.51 -9.22
N GLY A 44 -0.36 14.82 -10.18
CA GLY A 44 -0.81 15.40 -11.44
C GLY A 44 -2.08 16.26 -11.33
N LEU A 45 -2.76 16.26 -10.17
CA LEU A 45 -3.97 17.03 -9.93
C LEU A 45 -3.66 18.42 -9.35
N ASP A 46 -4.47 19.41 -9.73
CA ASP A 46 -4.50 20.71 -9.05
C ASP A 46 -5.07 20.59 -7.62
N ARG A 47 -4.91 21.65 -6.82
CA ARG A 47 -5.29 21.66 -5.41
C ARG A 47 -6.77 21.32 -5.18
N ASP A 48 -7.66 21.87 -6.01
CA ASP A 48 -9.11 21.67 -5.83
C ASP A 48 -9.51 20.23 -6.20
N LYS A 49 -8.91 19.68 -7.26
CA LYS A 49 -9.12 18.28 -7.67
C LYS A 49 -8.56 17.27 -6.67
N LYS A 50 -7.54 17.62 -5.89
CA LYS A 50 -7.01 16.73 -4.84
C LYS A 50 -8.05 16.44 -3.75
N LEU A 51 -8.76 17.47 -3.29
CA LEU A 51 -9.83 17.30 -2.31
C LEU A 51 -11.06 16.64 -2.93
N ASP A 52 -11.40 17.00 -4.17
CA ASP A 52 -12.52 16.37 -4.87
C ASP A 52 -12.26 14.88 -5.13
N PHE A 53 -11.02 14.49 -5.45
CA PHE A 53 -10.62 13.09 -5.57
C PHE A 53 -10.89 12.32 -4.26
N ALA A 54 -10.51 12.87 -3.11
CA ALA A 54 -10.74 12.23 -1.82
C ALA A 54 -12.24 12.12 -1.46
N ARG A 55 -13.06 13.09 -1.89
CA ARG A 55 -14.53 13.03 -1.76
C ARG A 55 -15.11 11.93 -2.63
N GLN A 56 -14.78 11.92 -3.93
CA GLN A 56 -15.22 10.88 -4.85
C GLN A 56 -14.81 9.48 -4.38
N LEU A 57 -13.58 9.32 -3.86
CA LEU A 57 -13.12 8.04 -3.30
C LEU A 57 -13.98 7.58 -2.12
N SER A 58 -14.41 8.52 -1.27
CA SER A 58 -15.30 8.23 -0.14
C SER A 58 -16.69 7.85 -0.60
N ASP A 59 -17.27 8.62 -1.52
CA ASP A 59 -18.58 8.32 -2.11
C ASP A 59 -18.58 6.95 -2.81
N PHE A 60 -17.50 6.62 -3.53
CA PHE A 60 -17.32 5.31 -4.16
C PHE A 60 -17.21 4.19 -3.13
N ALA A 61 -16.41 4.36 -2.08
CA ALA A 61 -16.24 3.35 -1.03
C ALA A 61 -17.55 3.08 -0.27
N GLU A 62 -18.31 4.13 0.04
CA GLU A 62 -19.63 4.03 0.69
C GLU A 62 -20.67 3.35 -0.22
N ALA A 63 -20.72 3.73 -1.50
CA ALA A 63 -21.58 3.08 -2.48
C ALA A 63 -21.21 1.59 -2.66
N GLN A 64 -19.93 1.25 -2.66
CA GLN A 64 -19.48 -0.14 -2.72
C GLN A 64 -19.88 -0.93 -1.47
N ALA A 65 -19.77 -0.33 -0.28
CA ALA A 65 -20.11 -0.98 0.98
C ALA A 65 -21.61 -1.28 1.12
N THR A 66 -22.47 -0.38 0.63
CA THR A 66 -23.93 -0.54 0.69
C THR A 66 -24.50 -1.57 -0.30
N GLN A 67 -23.69 -1.99 -1.28
CA GLN A 67 -24.12 -2.88 -2.37
C GLN A 67 -23.36 -4.21 -2.38
N GLN A 68 -22.83 -4.66 -1.24
CA GLN A 68 -22.13 -5.95 -1.17
C GLN A 68 -23.11 -7.14 -1.07
N PRO A 69 -22.83 -8.26 -1.76
CA PRO A 69 -21.70 -8.49 -2.68
C PRO A 69 -21.90 -7.79 -4.05
N MET A 70 -20.83 -7.21 -4.58
CA MET A 70 -20.82 -6.49 -5.88
C MET A 70 -20.00 -7.27 -6.91
N SER A 71 -20.55 -7.48 -8.11
CA SER A 71 -19.79 -8.05 -9.24
C SER A 71 -18.73 -7.08 -9.76
N VAL A 72 -17.73 -7.60 -10.48
CA VAL A 72 -16.69 -6.77 -11.11
C VAL A 72 -17.31 -5.78 -12.10
N ASP A 73 -18.29 -6.20 -12.90
CA ASP A 73 -18.97 -5.34 -13.87
C ASP A 73 -19.78 -4.23 -13.18
N ASN A 74 -20.47 -4.54 -12.09
CA ASN A 74 -21.21 -3.55 -11.32
C ASN A 74 -20.25 -2.54 -10.66
N ARG A 75 -19.10 -3.01 -10.18
CA ARG A 75 -18.04 -2.13 -9.64
C ARG A 75 -17.47 -1.22 -10.72
N ALA A 76 -17.24 -1.74 -11.92
CA ALA A 76 -16.80 -0.97 -13.08
C ALA A 76 -17.81 0.13 -13.43
N ALA A 77 -19.09 -0.23 -13.52
CA ALA A 77 -20.18 0.70 -13.81
C ALA A 77 -20.34 1.77 -12.72
N LEU A 78 -20.16 1.40 -11.44
CA LEU A 78 -20.16 2.35 -10.34
C LEU A 78 -18.98 3.32 -10.44
N LEU A 79 -17.77 2.82 -10.75
CA LEU A 79 -16.56 3.64 -10.88
C LEU A 79 -16.73 4.73 -11.96
N GLN A 80 -17.46 4.46 -13.05
CA GLN A 80 -17.73 5.45 -14.10
C GLN A 80 -18.46 6.71 -13.61
N ARG A 81 -19.09 6.67 -12.44
CA ARG A 81 -19.74 7.85 -11.82
C ARG A 81 -18.74 8.83 -11.19
N PHE A 82 -17.46 8.46 -11.11
CA PHE A 82 -16.42 9.20 -10.40
C PHE A 82 -15.24 9.49 -11.34
N PRO A 83 -15.31 10.55 -12.17
CA PRO A 83 -14.35 10.80 -13.24
C PRO A 83 -12.89 10.89 -12.78
N LEU A 84 -12.62 11.42 -11.58
CA LEU A 84 -11.26 11.54 -11.06
C LEU A 84 -10.70 10.18 -10.62
N LEU A 85 -11.58 9.23 -10.26
CA LEU A 85 -11.22 7.86 -9.90
C LEU A 85 -11.06 6.98 -11.12
N VAL A 86 -11.86 7.17 -12.18
CA VAL A 86 -11.76 6.38 -13.43
C VAL A 86 -10.33 6.40 -13.95
N GLY A 87 -9.71 7.59 -14.03
CA GLY A 87 -8.32 7.70 -14.47
C GLY A 87 -7.32 6.92 -13.59
N GLN A 88 -7.66 6.68 -12.32
CA GLN A 88 -6.83 5.95 -11.36
C GLN A 88 -7.06 4.43 -11.33
N PHE A 89 -8.32 4.02 -11.35
CA PHE A 89 -8.76 2.65 -11.11
C PHE A 89 -9.28 1.96 -12.37
N ASP A 90 -9.02 2.54 -13.55
CA ASP A 90 -9.36 1.90 -14.82
C ASP A 90 -8.87 0.45 -14.83
N ILE A 91 -9.77 -0.46 -15.22
CA ILE A 91 -9.62 -1.92 -15.08
C ILE A 91 -8.65 -2.46 -16.15
N GLN A 92 -8.18 -1.59 -17.05
CA GLN A 92 -7.10 -1.93 -17.96
C GLN A 92 -5.77 -2.04 -17.19
N PRO A 93 -4.95 -3.08 -17.46
CA PRO A 93 -3.63 -3.19 -16.86
C PRO A 93 -2.81 -1.97 -17.23
N ARG A 94 -2.65 -1.07 -16.28
CA ARG A 94 -1.81 0.11 -16.44
C ARG A 94 -0.43 -0.34 -16.86
N LYS A 95 0.07 0.25 -17.95
CA LYS A 95 1.50 0.25 -18.21
C LYS A 95 2.13 1.02 -17.04
N ALA A 96 2.94 0.37 -16.21
CA ALA A 96 3.80 1.09 -15.28
C ALA A 96 4.58 2.13 -16.10
N THR A 97 4.29 3.41 -15.88
CA THR A 97 4.83 4.51 -16.68
C THR A 97 6.16 5.01 -16.14
N GLY A 98 6.59 4.54 -14.96
CA GLY A 98 7.88 4.86 -14.35
C GLY A 98 8.40 3.77 -13.43
N LEU A 99 9.70 3.79 -13.16
CA LEU A 99 10.41 2.81 -12.34
C LEU A 99 9.90 2.77 -10.91
N HIS A 100 9.50 3.91 -10.34
CA HIS A 100 8.94 3.98 -8.98
C HIS A 100 7.60 3.23 -8.79
N MET A 101 6.96 2.82 -9.88
CA MET A 101 5.74 1.99 -9.86
C MET A 101 6.04 0.50 -10.03
N LEU A 102 7.31 0.12 -10.17
CA LEU A 102 7.74 -1.28 -10.27
C LEU A 102 8.25 -1.79 -8.91
N PRO A 103 8.07 -3.08 -8.61
CA PRO A 103 8.63 -3.68 -7.41
C PRO A 103 10.16 -3.54 -7.37
N VAL A 104 10.74 -3.27 -6.20
CA VAL A 104 12.19 -3.07 -6.04
C VAL A 104 13.00 -4.29 -6.48
N LYS A 105 12.45 -5.50 -6.32
CA LYS A 105 13.08 -6.74 -6.80
C LYS A 105 13.21 -6.78 -8.33
N VAL A 106 12.23 -6.23 -9.06
CA VAL A 106 12.27 -6.17 -10.52
C VAL A 106 13.35 -5.18 -10.95
N ILE A 107 13.38 -4.00 -10.33
CA ILE A 107 14.39 -2.97 -10.61
C ILE A 107 15.79 -3.52 -10.33
N ALA A 108 16.01 -4.11 -9.16
CA ALA A 108 17.30 -4.70 -8.78
C ALA A 108 17.72 -5.87 -9.67
N GLY A 109 16.77 -6.60 -10.24
CA GLY A 109 17.02 -7.66 -11.22
C GLY A 109 17.51 -7.07 -12.55
N VAL A 110 16.79 -6.08 -13.09
CA VAL A 110 17.14 -5.41 -14.35
C VAL A 110 18.47 -4.66 -14.24
N MET A 111 18.79 -4.07 -13.10
CA MET A 111 20.09 -3.42 -12.86
C MET A 111 21.28 -4.37 -13.01
N LYS A 112 21.07 -5.68 -12.85
CA LYS A 112 22.11 -6.72 -12.99
C LYS A 112 22.10 -7.41 -14.35
N ASP A 113 21.15 -7.07 -15.22
CA ASP A 113 20.98 -7.72 -16.51
C ASP A 113 21.82 -7.02 -17.59
N GLU A 114 22.98 -7.61 -17.90
CA GLU A 114 23.89 -7.09 -18.92
C GLU A 114 23.33 -7.25 -20.34
N ALA A 115 22.41 -8.20 -20.59
CA ALA A 115 21.93 -8.49 -21.94
C ALA A 115 21.07 -7.37 -22.54
N VAL A 116 20.47 -6.53 -21.68
CA VAL A 116 19.67 -5.36 -22.08
C VAL A 116 20.34 -4.04 -21.73
N GLY A 117 21.63 -4.04 -21.36
CA GLY A 117 22.36 -2.83 -20.96
C GLY A 117 21.95 -2.28 -19.60
N GLY A 118 21.51 -3.14 -18.68
CA GLY A 118 21.06 -2.75 -17.35
C GLY A 118 19.78 -1.91 -17.35
N ILE A 119 19.60 -1.12 -16.28
CA ILE A 119 18.40 -0.31 -16.09
C ILE A 119 18.25 0.82 -17.11
N GLU A 120 19.36 1.40 -17.59
CA GLU A 120 19.33 2.47 -18.59
C GLU A 120 18.89 1.93 -19.96
N GLY A 121 19.50 0.84 -20.44
CA GLY A 121 19.09 0.24 -21.71
C GLY A 121 17.64 -0.27 -21.69
N TRP A 122 17.18 -0.81 -20.54
CA TRP A 122 15.77 -1.14 -20.36
C TRP A 122 14.87 0.10 -20.39
N ALA A 123 15.23 1.18 -19.70
CA ALA A 123 14.44 2.42 -19.67
C ALA A 123 14.36 3.08 -21.05
N ASP A 124 15.46 3.09 -21.81
CA ASP A 124 15.53 3.57 -23.18
C ASP A 124 14.65 2.74 -24.11
N GLY A 125 14.74 1.40 -24.04
CA GLY A 125 13.90 0.49 -24.82
C GLY A 125 12.40 0.61 -24.52
N ARG A 126 12.04 1.18 -23.36
CA ARG A 126 10.66 1.48 -22.96
C ARG A 126 10.26 2.94 -23.19
N GLY A 127 11.17 3.78 -23.69
CA GLY A 127 10.91 5.20 -23.95
C GLY A 127 10.62 6.01 -22.69
N LEU A 128 11.19 5.64 -21.54
CA LEU A 128 10.93 6.34 -20.28
C LEU A 128 11.62 7.70 -20.24
N SER A 129 10.87 8.74 -19.85
CA SER A 129 11.41 10.07 -19.58
C SER A 129 12.36 10.06 -18.38
N ALA A 130 13.20 11.10 -18.24
CA ALA A 130 14.10 11.23 -17.09
C ALA A 130 13.35 11.23 -15.75
N GLU A 131 12.16 11.84 -15.70
CA GLU A 131 11.32 11.83 -14.50
C GLU A 131 10.80 10.43 -14.18
N ALA A 132 10.35 9.68 -15.19
CA ALA A 132 9.88 8.31 -15.03
C ALA A 132 10.97 7.34 -14.54
N ARG A 133 12.25 7.69 -14.71
CA ARG A 133 13.39 6.90 -14.23
C ARG A 133 13.74 7.17 -12.76
N ARG A 134 13.20 8.22 -12.14
CA ARG A 134 13.52 8.53 -10.74
C ARG A 134 12.87 7.50 -9.79
N PRO A 135 13.58 7.11 -8.71
CA PRO A 135 12.98 6.30 -7.66
C PRO A 135 11.89 7.09 -6.92
N ALA A 136 11.09 6.39 -6.12
CA ALA A 136 10.18 7.06 -5.20
C ALA A 136 11.00 7.81 -4.14
N ALA A 137 10.96 9.15 -4.16
CA ALA A 137 11.85 10.00 -3.37
C ALA A 137 11.81 9.74 -1.85
N ALA A 138 10.68 9.30 -1.30
CA ALA A 138 10.56 8.93 0.11
C ALA A 138 11.33 7.64 0.48
N HIS A 139 11.61 6.79 -0.52
CA HIS A 139 12.10 5.43 -0.34
C HIS A 139 13.53 5.24 -0.79
N ALA A 140 13.98 5.93 -1.84
CA ALA A 140 15.36 5.92 -2.30
C ALA A 140 15.70 7.23 -3.00
N ALA A 141 16.92 7.73 -2.79
CA ALA A 141 17.42 8.95 -3.44
C ALA A 141 17.97 8.66 -4.85
N THR A 142 18.52 7.46 -5.07
CA THR A 142 19.11 7.03 -6.35
C THR A 142 18.70 5.59 -6.67
N LEU A 143 18.91 5.17 -7.92
CA LEU A 143 18.67 3.78 -8.32
C LEU A 143 19.64 2.80 -7.63
N ASP A 144 20.86 3.23 -7.29
CA ASP A 144 21.83 2.38 -6.60
C ASP A 144 21.39 1.97 -5.19
N GLU A 145 20.52 2.77 -4.56
CA GLU A 145 19.94 2.45 -3.26
C GLU A 145 18.81 1.40 -3.33
N MET A 146 18.39 1.01 -4.54
CA MET A 146 17.29 0.07 -4.79
C MET A 146 17.69 -1.40 -4.56
N VAL A 147 18.43 -1.65 -3.49
CA VAL A 147 18.79 -3.00 -3.03
C VAL A 147 17.67 -3.52 -2.13
N PRO A 148 16.92 -4.57 -2.52
CA PRO A 148 15.81 -5.08 -1.71
C PRO A 148 16.30 -5.56 -0.36
N VAL A 149 15.60 -5.20 0.72
CA VAL A 149 15.97 -5.70 2.05
C VAL A 149 15.88 -7.23 2.12
N ALA A 150 16.86 -7.84 2.78
CA ALA A 150 16.88 -9.27 3.05
C ALA A 150 15.65 -9.69 3.87
N PRO A 151 14.90 -10.75 3.48
CA PRO A 151 13.66 -11.13 4.16
C PRO A 151 13.81 -11.39 5.66
N LYS A 152 14.95 -11.97 6.08
CA LYS A 152 15.24 -12.23 7.50
C LYS A 152 15.36 -10.93 8.29
N ARG A 153 16.07 -9.93 7.75
CA ARG A 153 16.22 -8.61 8.40
C ARG A 153 14.87 -7.92 8.48
N LEU A 154 14.11 -7.91 7.39
CA LEU A 154 12.78 -7.31 7.36
C LEU A 154 11.85 -7.91 8.42
N LEU A 155 11.81 -9.24 8.54
CA LEU A 155 11.01 -9.91 9.56
C LEU A 155 11.48 -9.55 10.98
N GLN A 156 12.79 -9.49 11.23
CA GLN A 156 13.32 -9.09 12.54
C GLN A 156 12.90 -7.65 12.90
N LEU A 157 12.98 -6.72 11.94
CA LEU A 157 12.56 -5.34 12.14
C LEU A 157 11.05 -5.25 12.43
N ILE A 158 10.21 -5.91 11.64
CA ILE A 158 8.76 -5.89 11.82
C ILE A 158 8.38 -6.51 13.17
N GLY A 159 8.94 -7.69 13.50
CA GLY A 159 8.67 -8.34 14.78
C GLY A 159 9.11 -7.48 15.97
N LYS A 160 10.25 -6.80 15.86
CA LYS A 160 10.75 -5.87 16.87
C LYS A 160 9.81 -4.68 17.05
N ILE A 161 9.42 -3.98 15.98
CA ILE A 161 8.57 -2.79 16.11
C ILE A 161 7.20 -3.12 16.69
N LEU A 162 6.58 -4.22 16.25
CA LEU A 162 5.26 -4.64 16.75
C LEU A 162 5.32 -5.05 18.22
N LYS A 163 6.41 -5.72 18.63
CA LYS A 163 6.64 -6.07 20.03
C LYS A 163 6.87 -4.82 20.87
N ASP A 164 7.79 -3.95 20.45
CA ASP A 164 8.22 -2.79 21.22
C ASP A 164 7.08 -1.76 21.39
N GLN A 165 6.27 -1.53 20.35
CA GLN A 165 5.18 -0.55 20.39
C GLN A 165 3.85 -1.10 20.92
N TYR A 166 3.52 -2.36 20.61
CA TYR A 166 2.17 -2.90 20.87
C TYR A 166 2.16 -4.13 21.78
N GLY A 167 3.31 -4.50 22.35
CA GLY A 167 3.44 -5.73 23.13
C GLY A 167 3.08 -6.98 22.33
N ALA A 168 3.23 -6.94 21.01
CA ALA A 168 2.70 -7.96 20.13
C ALA A 168 3.33 -9.34 20.39
N THR A 169 2.49 -10.38 20.39
CA THR A 169 2.93 -11.78 20.49
C THR A 169 2.80 -12.45 19.13
N ALA A 170 3.92 -12.97 18.63
CA ALA A 170 3.99 -13.64 17.33
C ALA A 170 3.67 -15.13 17.45
N THR A 171 2.80 -15.62 16.55
CA THR A 171 2.45 -17.02 16.38
C THR A 171 2.64 -17.41 14.92
N PRO A 172 3.60 -18.30 14.59
CA PRO A 172 3.72 -18.84 13.24
C PRO A 172 2.45 -19.61 12.87
N PHE A 173 1.86 -19.28 11.71
CA PHE A 173 0.65 -19.94 11.20
C PHE A 173 0.93 -20.77 9.93
N GLY A 174 2.10 -20.59 9.33
CA GLY A 174 2.59 -21.36 8.19
C GLY A 174 4.01 -20.96 7.83
N LYS A 175 4.59 -21.59 6.80
CA LYS A 175 5.98 -21.34 6.37
C LYS A 175 6.26 -19.87 6.03
N ASP A 176 5.27 -19.22 5.42
CA ASP A 176 5.34 -17.86 4.89
C ASP A 176 4.37 -16.91 5.61
N HIS A 177 3.81 -17.33 6.74
CA HIS A 177 2.73 -16.60 7.41
C HIS A 177 2.96 -16.53 8.92
N ILE A 178 3.00 -15.30 9.44
CA ILE A 178 3.14 -15.03 10.86
C ILE A 178 1.97 -14.16 11.29
N SER A 179 1.30 -14.59 12.35
CA SER A 179 0.22 -13.84 12.97
C SER A 179 0.72 -13.15 14.24
N TYR A 180 0.30 -11.92 14.46
CA TYR A 180 0.62 -11.16 15.67
C TYR A 180 -0.68 -10.79 16.36
N ALA A 181 -0.79 -11.15 17.64
CA ALA A 181 -1.82 -10.60 18.52
C ALA A 181 -1.24 -9.35 19.20
N ALA A 182 -1.92 -8.21 19.10
CA ALA A 182 -1.43 -6.93 19.60
C ALA A 182 -2.57 -6.08 20.18
N VAL A 183 -2.23 -5.04 20.95
CA VAL A 183 -3.17 -3.99 21.34
C VAL A 183 -2.71 -2.68 20.71
N VAL A 184 -3.49 -2.15 19.78
CA VAL A 184 -3.20 -0.91 19.05
C VAL A 184 -4.28 0.11 19.37
N ALA A 185 -3.89 1.30 19.82
CA ALA A 185 -4.82 2.36 20.24
C ALA A 185 -5.92 1.86 21.20
N GLY A 186 -5.55 0.98 22.15
CA GLY A 186 -6.47 0.39 23.13
C GLY A 186 -7.39 -0.72 22.60
N ARG A 187 -7.25 -1.13 21.34
CA ARG A 187 -8.06 -2.20 20.73
C ARG A 187 -7.22 -3.44 20.50
N SER A 188 -7.77 -4.60 20.88
CA SER A 188 -7.17 -5.88 20.50
C SER A 188 -7.26 -6.06 18.98
N VAL A 189 -6.13 -6.37 18.36
CA VAL A 189 -6.04 -6.58 16.91
C VAL A 189 -5.26 -7.86 16.61
N LYS A 190 -5.59 -8.48 15.48
CA LYS A 190 -4.79 -9.54 14.87
C LYS A 190 -4.19 -9.01 13.58
N LEU A 191 -2.86 -9.06 13.48
CA LEU A 191 -2.10 -8.68 12.28
C LEU A 191 -1.54 -9.95 11.63
N ASP A 192 -1.99 -10.23 10.42
CA ASP A 192 -1.55 -11.38 9.65
C ASP A 192 -0.55 -10.93 8.58
N LEU A 193 0.72 -11.29 8.73
CA LEU A 193 1.79 -11.00 7.77
C LEU A 193 2.03 -12.17 6.84
N LEU A 194 1.85 -11.92 5.54
CA LEU A 194 2.25 -12.84 4.48
C LEU A 194 3.62 -12.41 3.94
N LEU A 195 4.60 -13.29 4.04
CA LEU A 195 5.93 -13.14 3.47
C LEU A 195 6.02 -14.09 2.27
N PRO A 196 5.46 -13.72 1.11
CA PRO A 196 5.40 -14.63 -0.03
C PRO A 196 6.81 -15.13 -0.33
N GLY A 197 6.98 -16.46 -0.27
CA GLY A 197 8.27 -17.13 -0.21
C GLY A 197 9.26 -16.71 -1.29
N ARG A 198 10.51 -17.15 -1.14
CA ARG A 198 11.67 -16.84 -2.00
C ARG A 198 11.55 -17.33 -3.46
N GLY A 199 10.35 -17.58 -3.98
CA GLY A 199 10.12 -17.94 -5.37
C GLY A 199 10.31 -16.74 -6.28
N ALA A 200 10.81 -16.98 -7.49
CA ALA A 200 11.09 -15.98 -8.52
C ALA A 200 9.85 -15.15 -8.94
N PHE A 201 8.64 -15.60 -8.62
CA PHE A 201 7.38 -14.94 -8.97
C PHE A 201 6.78 -14.09 -7.83
N SER A 202 7.42 -14.04 -6.66
CA SER A 202 6.99 -13.20 -5.55
C SER A 202 7.52 -11.78 -5.76
N TRP A 203 6.72 -10.95 -6.43
CA TRP A 203 7.07 -9.55 -6.73
C TRP A 203 7.08 -8.67 -5.47
N HIS A 204 6.23 -8.97 -4.49
CA HIS A 204 6.17 -8.22 -3.24
C HIS A 204 7.12 -8.77 -2.16
N GLN A 205 7.46 -7.96 -1.17
CA GLN A 205 8.35 -8.37 -0.06
C GLN A 205 7.55 -8.87 1.13
N PHE A 206 6.43 -8.21 1.44
CA PHE A 206 5.43 -8.72 2.37
C PHE A 206 4.05 -8.12 2.05
N GLY A 207 3.00 -8.78 2.50
CA GLY A 207 1.66 -8.22 2.57
C GLY A 207 1.12 -8.36 3.98
N TYR A 208 0.13 -7.57 4.33
CA TYR A 208 -0.49 -7.67 5.65
C TYR A 208 -1.99 -7.52 5.60
N ASN A 209 -2.65 -8.16 6.57
CA ASN A 209 -4.07 -8.00 6.85
C ASN A 209 -4.24 -7.63 8.32
N LEU A 210 -5.22 -6.77 8.59
CA LEU A 210 -5.65 -6.43 9.93
C LEU A 210 -7.02 -7.07 10.19
N THR A 211 -7.24 -7.58 11.39
CA THR A 211 -8.54 -8.10 11.83
C THR A 211 -8.82 -7.63 13.25
N LEU A 212 -10.04 -7.12 13.48
CA LEU A 212 -10.55 -6.81 14.81
C LEU A 212 -11.43 -7.96 15.32
N PRO A 213 -11.45 -8.25 16.63
CA PRO A 213 -12.37 -9.22 17.22
C PRO A 213 -13.82 -8.96 16.80
N GLY A 214 -14.53 -10.02 16.43
CA GLY A 214 -15.94 -9.95 16.02
C GLY A 214 -16.18 -9.31 14.64
N SER A 215 -15.14 -8.92 13.91
CA SER A 215 -15.25 -8.35 12.57
C SER A 215 -14.95 -9.39 11.50
N LEU A 216 -15.74 -9.41 10.42
CA LEU A 216 -15.31 -10.08 9.19
C LEU A 216 -14.11 -9.32 8.62
N ARG A 217 -13.20 -10.02 7.93
CA ARG A 217 -12.09 -9.39 7.19
C ARG A 217 -12.65 -8.42 6.15
N LEU A 218 -12.78 -7.14 6.50
CA LEU A 218 -13.18 -6.10 5.57
C LEU A 218 -11.93 -5.58 4.85
N PRO A 219 -12.04 -5.25 3.55
CA PRO A 219 -10.93 -4.71 2.77
C PRO A 219 -10.42 -3.36 3.30
N PHE A 220 -11.18 -2.66 4.14
CA PHE A 220 -10.86 -1.34 4.72
C PHE A 220 -10.11 -1.39 6.05
N LEU A 221 -9.77 -2.57 6.56
CA LEU A 221 -9.08 -2.69 7.85
C LEU A 221 -7.59 -2.34 7.76
N THR A 222 -7.02 -2.19 6.57
CA THR A 222 -5.66 -1.68 6.37
C THR A 222 -5.68 -0.22 5.93
N TYR A 223 -4.58 0.48 6.14
CA TYR A 223 -4.47 1.88 5.73
C TYR A 223 -4.56 2.04 4.21
N GLU A 224 -3.86 1.20 3.45
CA GLU A 224 -3.95 1.13 2.00
C GLU A 224 -5.37 0.80 1.55
N GLY A 225 -6.07 -0.04 2.31
CA GLY A 225 -7.49 -0.37 2.11
C GLY A 225 -8.41 0.84 2.23
N ILE A 226 -8.13 1.79 3.15
CA ILE A 226 -8.83 3.09 3.20
C ILE A 226 -8.66 3.82 1.87
N TRP A 227 -7.51 3.73 1.23
CA TRP A 227 -7.24 4.35 -0.06
C TRP A 227 -7.59 3.48 -1.28
N LEU A 228 -8.25 2.33 -1.06
CA LEU A 228 -8.56 1.33 -2.08
C LEU A 228 -7.32 0.83 -2.86
N THR A 229 -6.18 0.78 -2.18
CA THR A 229 -4.91 0.26 -2.69
C THR A 229 -4.51 -1.05 -2.00
N SER A 230 -3.51 -1.74 -2.55
CA SER A 230 -3.02 -3.01 -2.01
C SER A 230 -2.07 -2.80 -0.83
N SER A 231 -2.29 -3.55 0.26
CA SER A 231 -1.38 -3.64 1.43
C SER A 231 -0.17 -4.56 1.19
N GLN A 232 0.22 -4.74 -0.08
CA GLN A 232 1.43 -5.46 -0.49
C GLN A 232 2.57 -4.46 -0.62
N TRP A 233 3.57 -4.59 0.25
CA TRP A 233 4.76 -3.74 0.31
C TRP A 233 5.91 -4.41 -0.45
N ASP A 234 6.52 -3.66 -1.36
CA ASP A 234 7.42 -4.16 -2.38
C ASP A 234 8.46 -3.13 -2.84
N TYR A 235 8.61 -2.04 -2.09
CA TYR A 235 9.59 -0.97 -2.33
C TYR A 235 10.49 -0.73 -1.11
N VAL A 236 10.74 -1.77 -0.30
CA VAL A 236 11.58 -1.70 0.91
C VAL A 236 13.02 -2.07 0.56
N THR A 237 13.94 -1.13 0.74
CA THR A 237 15.37 -1.31 0.47
C THR A 237 16.17 -1.52 1.76
N GLU A 238 17.40 -1.99 1.63
CA GLU A 238 18.32 -2.08 2.79
C GLU A 238 18.50 -0.73 3.49
N ASN A 239 18.54 0.36 2.72
CA ASN A 239 18.75 1.72 3.24
C ASN A 239 17.49 2.34 3.86
N ASN A 240 16.30 1.80 3.57
CA ASN A 240 15.04 2.35 4.07
C ASN A 240 14.28 1.46 5.05
N ALA A 241 14.70 0.21 5.24
CA ALA A 241 13.92 -0.78 5.97
C ALA A 241 13.47 -0.33 7.36
N GLU A 242 14.34 0.32 8.14
CA GLU A 242 14.00 0.80 9.48
C GLU A 242 12.95 1.92 9.45
N ARG A 243 13.12 2.93 8.60
CA ARG A 243 12.13 4.01 8.46
C ARG A 243 10.81 3.49 7.91
N SER A 244 10.84 2.56 6.95
CA SER A 244 9.65 1.94 6.38
C SER A 244 8.90 1.10 7.42
N VAL A 245 9.61 0.34 8.26
CA VAL A 245 8.98 -0.46 9.33
C VAL A 245 8.44 0.41 10.46
N ASN A 246 9.10 1.52 10.81
CA ASN A 246 8.54 2.52 11.72
C ASN A 246 7.26 3.14 11.13
N HIS A 247 7.26 3.41 9.82
CA HIS A 247 6.07 3.89 9.11
C HIS A 247 4.94 2.87 9.08
N PHE A 248 5.28 1.59 8.91
CA PHE A 248 4.33 0.48 8.95
C PHE A 248 3.52 0.49 10.26
N ALA A 249 4.17 0.75 11.39
CA ALA A 249 3.46 0.85 12.67
C ALA A 249 2.47 2.03 12.70
N ARG A 250 2.85 3.21 12.18
CA ARG A 250 1.98 4.39 12.09
C ARG A 250 0.76 4.17 11.20
N VAL A 251 0.92 3.46 10.08
CA VAL A 251 -0.22 3.16 9.20
C VAL A 251 -1.18 2.15 9.84
N VAL A 252 -0.66 1.22 10.65
CA VAL A 252 -1.52 0.32 11.46
C VAL A 252 -2.34 1.12 12.47
N GLU A 253 -1.75 2.08 13.18
CA GLU A 253 -2.49 2.98 14.09
C GLU A 253 -3.55 3.80 13.37
N ALA A 254 -3.19 4.41 12.24
CA ALA A 254 -4.12 5.20 11.44
C ALA A 254 -5.31 4.34 10.98
N ALA A 255 -5.04 3.12 10.50
CA ALA A 255 -6.09 2.18 10.10
C ALA A 255 -7.04 1.82 11.26
N VAL A 256 -6.50 1.51 12.44
CA VAL A 256 -7.30 1.18 13.63
C VAL A 256 -8.14 2.38 14.11
N SER A 257 -7.62 3.60 13.96
CA SER A 257 -8.25 4.82 14.47
C SER A 257 -9.52 5.23 13.71
N VAL A 258 -9.62 4.87 12.42
CA VAL A 258 -10.76 5.22 11.56
C VAL A 258 -11.81 4.11 11.48
N VAL A 259 -11.59 3.00 12.21
CA VAL A 259 -12.44 1.80 12.24
C VAL A 259 -13.33 1.75 13.47
#